data_AF-A0A517PGI5-F1
#
_entry.id   AF-A0A517PGI5-F1
#
_cell.length_a   1.000
_cell.length_b   1.000
_cell.length_c   1.000
_cell.angle_alpha   90.00
_cell.angle_beta   90.00
_cell.angle_gamma   90.00
#
_symmetry.space_group_name_H-M   'P 1'
#
loop_
_entity.id
_entity.type
_entity.pdbx_description
1 polymer ?
#
loop_
_entity_poly.entity_id
_entity_poly.type
_entity_poly.pdbx_seq_one_letter_code
_entity_poly.pdbx_strand_id
1 'polypeptide(L)'
;MTDNFDYEGYRRTHRAQLQEKFRSPDFAAFAAYYGAKVPNGLKSLYECKDLLAQVTPVEITDARGILEIRGFFPLTQEWIQANSCYHGKYFCFGSGLEVESFLISISRPERIFVDHNSDGTDIEEIPQMSFEKILNQTMKLCQQL
;
A
#
# COMPACT_ATOMS: atom_id res chain seq x y z
N MET A 1 -1.36 14.58 20.12
CA MET A 1 -2.52 13.72 19.85
C MET A 1 -2.62 13.62 18.34
N THR A 2 -2.01 12.60 17.77
CA THR A 2 -2.23 12.24 16.37
C THR A 2 -3.56 11.50 16.35
N ASP A 3 -4.58 12.12 15.74
CA ASP A 3 -5.83 11.42 15.40
C ASP A 3 -5.46 10.33 14.39
N ASN A 4 -5.36 9.09 14.86
CA ASN A 4 -5.12 7.96 13.99
C ASN A 4 -6.36 7.79 13.11
N PHE A 5 -6.24 8.07 11.82
CA PHE A 5 -7.32 7.92 10.87
C PHE A 5 -7.76 6.44 10.82
N ASP A 6 -9.00 6.14 11.22
CA ASP A 6 -9.57 4.78 11.14
C ASP A 6 -9.85 4.40 9.67
N TYR A 7 -8.79 3.96 8.99
CA TYR A 7 -8.88 3.53 7.59
C TYR A 7 -9.81 2.34 7.40
N GLU A 8 -9.92 1.45 8.39
CA GLU A 8 -10.79 0.27 8.33
C GLU A 8 -12.27 0.65 8.44
N GLY A 9 -12.61 1.54 9.37
CA GLY A 9 -13.94 2.13 9.47
C GLY A 9 -14.31 2.95 8.23
N TYR A 10 -13.35 3.72 7.70
CA TYR A 10 -13.52 4.46 6.46
C TYR A 10 -13.79 3.50 5.29
N ARG A 11 -12.98 2.45 5.14
CA ARG A 11 -13.12 1.44 4.07
C ARG A 11 -14.46 0.73 4.11
N ARG A 12 -14.89 0.30 5.29
CA ARG A 12 -16.21 -0.35 5.47
C ARG A 12 -17.35 0.57 5.02
N THR A 13 -17.26 1.85 5.36
CA THR A 13 -18.31 2.84 5.06
C THR A 13 -18.25 3.32 3.60
N HIS A 14 -17.06 3.39 3.01
CA HIS A 14 -16.80 3.99 1.69
C HIS A 14 -16.31 2.95 0.66
N ARG A 15 -16.65 1.67 0.84
CA ARG A 15 -16.15 0.56 -0.01
C ARG A 15 -16.37 0.80 -1.50
N ALA A 16 -17.56 1.25 -1.89
CA ALA A 16 -17.89 1.52 -3.30
C ALA A 16 -17.02 2.66 -3.88
N GLN A 17 -16.77 3.70 -3.09
CA GLN A 17 -15.94 4.84 -3.48
C GLN A 17 -14.46 4.43 -3.59
N LEU A 18 -13.98 3.58 -2.68
CA LEU A 18 -12.64 3.01 -2.78
C LEU A 18 -12.50 2.11 -4.00
N GLN A 19 -13.47 1.22 -4.27
CA GLN A 19 -13.48 0.40 -5.49
C GLN A 19 -13.37 1.27 -6.75
N GLU A 20 -14.09 2.38 -6.82
CA GLU A 20 -13.98 3.33 -7.92
C GLU A 20 -12.59 3.96 -8.01
N LYS A 21 -12.03 4.42 -6.88
CA LYS A 21 -10.65 4.96 -6.83
C LYS A 21 -9.61 3.93 -7.28
N PHE A 22 -9.78 2.64 -6.96
CA PHE A 22 -8.89 1.57 -7.43
C PHE A 22 -9.03 1.27 -8.92
N ARG A 23 -10.21 1.46 -9.53
CA ARG A 23 -10.46 1.14 -10.94
C ARG A 23 -9.65 2.01 -11.93
N SER A 24 -9.21 3.18 -11.49
CA SER A 24 -8.53 4.17 -12.34
C SER A 24 -7.24 4.67 -11.69
N PRO A 25 -6.19 3.82 -11.57
CA PRO A 25 -4.92 4.23 -11.02
C PRO A 25 -4.23 5.27 -11.92
N ASP A 26 -3.72 6.34 -11.33
CA ASP A 26 -3.07 7.45 -12.03
C ASP A 26 -1.55 7.27 -12.12
N PHE A 27 -1.14 6.37 -13.01
CA PHE A 27 0.27 6.08 -13.26
C PHE A 27 1.06 7.29 -13.80
N ALA A 28 0.38 8.20 -14.49
CA ALA A 28 1.00 9.41 -15.04
C ALA A 28 1.32 10.40 -13.92
N ALA A 29 0.40 10.63 -12.98
CA ALA A 29 0.65 11.44 -11.80
C ALA A 29 1.78 10.88 -10.95
N PHE A 30 1.86 9.55 -10.79
CA PHE A 30 2.97 8.91 -10.07
C PHE A 30 4.31 9.25 -10.74
N ALA A 31 4.39 9.10 -12.06
CA ALA A 31 5.62 9.36 -12.79
C ALA A 31 6.02 10.84 -12.76
N ALA A 32 5.05 11.75 -12.82
CA ALA A 32 5.28 13.18 -12.72
C ALA A 32 5.78 13.59 -11.33
N TYR A 33 5.20 13.01 -10.26
CA TYR A 33 5.55 13.36 -8.88
C TYR A 33 6.92 12.82 -8.45
N TYR A 34 7.17 11.53 -8.72
CA TYR A 34 8.40 10.86 -8.29
C TYR A 34 9.54 10.96 -9.30
N GLY A 35 9.30 11.46 -10.51
CA GLY A 35 10.30 11.48 -11.58
C GLY A 35 10.76 10.08 -12.02
N ALA A 36 9.95 9.05 -11.75
CA ALA A 36 10.29 7.65 -11.92
C ALA A 36 9.12 6.86 -12.52
N LYS A 37 9.41 5.76 -13.22
CA LYS A 37 8.35 4.86 -13.69
C LYS A 37 7.68 4.20 -12.49
N VAL A 38 6.39 3.89 -12.62
CA VAL A 38 5.66 3.07 -11.65
C VAL A 38 6.35 1.71 -11.55
N PRO A 39 6.75 1.27 -10.35
CA PRO A 39 7.36 -0.03 -10.14
C PRO A 39 6.46 -1.18 -10.61
N ASN A 40 7.04 -2.20 -11.26
CA ASN A 40 6.26 -3.33 -11.81
C ASN A 40 5.42 -4.03 -10.74
N GLY A 41 5.97 -4.27 -9.54
CA GLY A 41 5.24 -4.89 -8.44
C GLY A 41 4.04 -4.04 -8.00
N LEU A 42 4.22 -2.72 -7.88
CA LEU A 42 3.15 -1.79 -7.55
C LEU A 42 2.08 -1.77 -8.66
N LYS A 43 2.51 -1.75 -9.92
CA LYS A 43 1.60 -1.81 -11.06
C LYS A 43 0.76 -3.08 -11.06
N SER A 44 1.38 -4.25 -10.84
CA SER A 44 0.66 -5.53 -10.74
C SER A 44 -0.33 -5.56 -9.58
N LEU A 45 -0.04 -4.89 -8.46
CA LEU A 45 -0.99 -4.77 -7.35
C LEU A 45 -2.25 -4.03 -7.82
N TYR A 46 -2.09 -2.88 -8.45
CA TYR A 46 -3.21 -2.09 -8.98
C TYR A 46 -3.85 -2.68 -10.24
N GLU A 47 -3.25 -3.67 -10.89
CA GLU A 47 -3.93 -4.46 -11.93
C GLU A 47 -4.98 -5.40 -11.30
N CYS A 48 -4.81 -5.80 -10.03
CA CYS A 48 -5.81 -6.51 -9.23
C CYS A 48 -6.86 -5.57 -8.58
N LYS A 49 -7.04 -4.37 -9.12
CA LYS A 49 -7.86 -3.26 -8.57
C LYS A 49 -9.24 -3.61 -8.03
N ASP A 50 -10.00 -4.42 -8.75
CA ASP A 50 -11.37 -4.76 -8.34
C ASP A 50 -11.40 -5.61 -7.06
N LEU A 51 -10.27 -6.24 -6.74
CA LEU A 51 -10.12 -7.14 -5.62
C LEU A 51 -9.47 -6.44 -4.42
N LEU A 52 -8.55 -5.49 -4.62
CA LEU A 52 -7.83 -4.81 -3.52
C LEU A 52 -8.76 -4.19 -2.46
N ALA A 53 -9.90 -3.64 -2.87
CA ALA A 53 -10.89 -3.07 -1.93
C ALA A 53 -11.68 -4.14 -1.15
N GLN A 54 -11.56 -5.41 -1.54
CA GLN A 54 -12.33 -6.55 -1.02
C GLN A 54 -11.47 -7.51 -0.19
N VAL A 55 -10.23 -7.75 -0.61
CA VAL A 55 -9.28 -8.64 0.08
C VAL A 55 -8.40 -7.88 1.05
N THR A 56 -8.98 -7.59 2.22
CA THR A 56 -8.20 -7.33 3.44
C THR A 56 -8.98 -7.79 4.69
N PRO A 57 -8.31 -8.17 5.79
CA PRO A 57 -6.86 -8.14 5.99
C PRO A 57 -6.12 -9.14 5.10
N VAL A 58 -4.89 -8.80 4.69
CA VAL A 58 -3.96 -9.70 4.02
C VAL A 58 -2.86 -10.04 5.01
N GLU A 59 -2.91 -11.26 5.55
CA GLU A 59 -1.88 -11.79 6.42
C GLU A 59 -0.78 -12.48 5.61
N ILE A 60 0.46 -12.04 5.80
CA ILE A 60 1.65 -12.59 5.17
C ILE A 60 2.59 -13.08 6.27
N THR A 61 2.73 -14.39 6.39
CA THR A 61 3.69 -14.98 7.33
C THR A 61 5.08 -15.02 6.71
N ASP A 62 6.08 -14.52 7.43
CA ASP A 62 7.50 -14.67 7.10
C ASP A 62 8.30 -15.18 8.32
N ALA A 63 9.64 -15.20 8.19
CA ALA A 63 10.53 -15.69 9.25
C ALA A 63 10.52 -14.84 10.54
N ARG A 64 10.00 -13.61 10.49
CA ARG A 64 9.92 -12.67 11.63
C ARG A 64 8.54 -12.68 12.29
N GLY A 65 7.51 -13.20 11.61
CA GLY A 65 6.17 -13.33 12.18
C GLY A 65 5.07 -13.16 11.14
N ILE A 66 3.91 -12.69 11.58
CA ILE A 66 2.77 -12.37 10.72
C ILE A 66 2.79 -10.87 10.46
N LEU A 67 2.88 -10.48 9.19
CA LEU A 67 2.65 -9.12 8.72
C LEU A 67 1.22 -9.01 8.23
N GLU A 68 0.46 -8.08 8.80
CA GLU A 68 -0.95 -7.89 8.49
C GLU A 68 -1.15 -6.56 7.74
N ILE A 69 -1.46 -6.63 6.45
CA ILE A 69 -1.91 -5.46 5.69
C ILE A 69 -3.43 -5.34 5.90
N ARG A 70 -3.85 -4.34 6.66
CA ARG A 70 -5.27 -4.09 6.96
C ARG A 70 -5.99 -3.38 5.85
N GLY A 71 -5.29 -2.50 5.13
CA GLY A 71 -5.84 -1.71 4.05
C GLY A 71 -4.83 -1.51 2.93
N PHE A 72 -5.30 -1.48 1.68
CA PHE A 72 -4.54 -0.92 0.57
C PHE A 72 -5.00 0.49 0.30
N PHE A 73 -4.07 1.37 -0.10
CA PHE A 73 -4.38 2.72 -0.52
C PHE A 73 -4.48 2.80 -2.05
N PRO A 74 -5.38 3.63 -2.61
CA PRO A 74 -5.50 3.78 -4.06
C PRO A 74 -4.34 4.60 -4.64
N LEU A 75 -3.97 4.35 -5.90
CA LEU A 75 -2.99 5.14 -6.64
C LEU A 75 -3.70 6.30 -7.33
N THR A 76 -4.09 7.32 -6.58
CA THR A 76 -4.69 8.55 -7.11
C THR A 76 -3.76 9.73 -6.92
N GLN A 77 -3.93 10.80 -7.70
CA GLN A 77 -3.17 12.04 -7.51
C GLN A 77 -3.26 12.58 -6.07
N GLU A 78 -4.47 12.56 -5.49
CA GLU A 78 -4.72 12.94 -4.08
C GLU A 78 -3.82 12.15 -3.12
N TRP A 79 -3.78 10.82 -3.27
CA TRP A 79 -2.98 9.97 -2.39
C TRP A 79 -1.48 10.12 -2.62
N ILE A 80 -1.04 10.24 -3.88
CA ILE A 80 0.36 10.48 -4.23
C ILE A 80 0.86 11.77 -3.54
N GLN A 81 0.05 12.83 -3.54
CA GLN A 81 0.41 14.09 -2.89
C GLN A 81 0.39 14.01 -1.36
N ALA A 82 -0.48 13.18 -0.78
CA ALA A 82 -0.53 12.94 0.66
C ALA A 82 0.76 12.28 1.20
N ASN A 83 1.54 11.62 0.34
CA ASN A 83 2.82 10.98 0.68
C ASN A 83 4.02 11.95 0.78
N SER A 84 3.76 13.26 0.94
CA SER A 84 4.81 14.29 0.98
C SER A 84 5.79 14.14 2.15
N CYS A 85 5.36 13.57 3.29
CA CYS A 85 6.23 13.28 4.45
C CYS A 85 7.39 12.34 4.10
N TYR A 86 7.26 11.52 3.06
CA TYR A 86 8.33 10.62 2.60
C TYR A 86 9.35 11.29 1.67
N HIS A 87 9.23 12.61 1.43
CA HIS A 87 10.19 13.41 0.65
C HIS A 87 10.50 12.82 -0.73
N GLY A 88 9.51 12.20 -1.38
CA GLY A 88 9.66 11.57 -2.70
C GLY A 88 10.48 10.27 -2.70
N LYS A 89 10.91 9.75 -1.53
CA LYS A 89 11.72 8.53 -1.43
C LYS A 89 10.89 7.26 -1.38
N TYR A 90 9.66 7.37 -0.88
CA TYR A 90 8.76 6.25 -0.68
C TYR A 90 7.34 6.59 -1.15
N PHE A 91 6.58 5.54 -1.43
CA PHE A 91 5.13 5.60 -1.64
C PHE A 91 4.45 4.62 -0.69
N CYS A 92 3.48 5.09 0.08
CA CYS A 92 2.65 4.29 0.97
C CYS A 92 1.53 3.62 0.17
N PHE A 93 1.58 2.29 0.08
CA PHE A 93 0.61 1.50 -0.68
C PHE A 93 -0.37 0.74 0.22
N GLY A 94 -0.13 0.65 1.53
CA GLY A 94 -1.04 0.02 2.46
C GLY A 94 -0.84 0.42 3.91
N SER A 95 -1.79 0.07 4.76
CA SER A 95 -1.79 0.31 6.20
C SER A 95 -1.70 -1.02 6.96
N GLY A 96 -0.96 -1.01 8.07
CA GLY A 96 -0.77 -2.16 8.95
C GLY A 96 -1.54 -2.06 10.26
N LEU A 97 -0.93 -2.56 11.32
CA LEU A 97 -1.47 -2.45 12.67
C LEU A 97 -1.25 -1.04 13.21
N GLU A 98 -2.21 -0.53 13.98
CA GLU A 98 -2.12 0.79 14.61
C GLU A 98 -1.85 1.93 13.62
N VAL A 99 -0.61 2.45 13.60
CA VAL A 99 -0.14 3.57 12.78
C VAL A 99 0.88 3.14 11.73
N GLU A 100 0.99 1.84 11.46
CA GLU A 100 1.93 1.32 10.47
C GLU A 100 1.52 1.67 9.03
N SER A 101 2.48 2.16 8.26
CA SER A 101 2.36 2.40 6.83
C SER A 101 3.31 1.49 6.06
N PHE A 102 2.78 0.69 5.13
CA PHE A 102 3.58 -0.14 4.23
C PHE A 102 4.01 0.66 3.00
N LEU A 103 5.32 0.71 2.77
CA LEU A 103 5.95 1.58 1.81
C LEU A 103 6.74 0.79 0.76
N ILE A 104 6.77 1.33 -0.46
CA ILE A 104 7.72 0.94 -1.51
C ILE A 104 8.77 2.03 -1.66
N SER A 105 10.04 1.64 -1.81
CA SER A 105 11.10 2.59 -2.15
C SER A 105 11.06 2.94 -3.63
N ILE A 106 11.15 4.23 -3.94
CA ILE A 106 11.21 4.72 -5.32
C ILE A 106 12.54 4.35 -5.99
N SER A 107 13.64 4.32 -5.23
CA SER A 107 14.97 3.97 -5.75
C SER A 107 15.29 2.47 -5.69
N ARG A 108 14.62 1.73 -4.81
CA ARG A 108 14.77 0.27 -4.63
C ARG A 108 13.40 -0.42 -4.68
N PRO A 109 12.72 -0.42 -5.86
CA PRO A 109 11.32 -0.86 -6.00
C PRO A 109 11.07 -2.33 -5.65
N GLU A 110 12.12 -3.14 -5.56
CA GLU A 110 12.07 -4.53 -5.13
C GLU A 110 11.93 -4.71 -3.61
N ARG A 111 12.14 -3.64 -2.83
CA ARG A 111 12.16 -3.67 -1.36
C ARG A 111 10.92 -3.02 -0.76
N ILE A 112 10.40 -3.66 0.28
CA ILE A 112 9.27 -3.18 1.07
C ILE A 112 9.78 -2.64 2.40
N PHE A 113 9.16 -1.56 2.85
CA PHE A 113 9.45 -0.91 4.13
C PHE A 113 8.16 -0.77 4.93
N VAL A 114 8.30 -0.59 6.23
CA VAL A 114 7.25 -0.17 7.13
C VAL A 114 7.68 1.13 7.79
N ASP A 115 6.76 2.09 7.86
CA ASP A 115 6.88 3.24 8.75
C ASP A 115 5.98 3.01 9.95
N HIS A 116 6.55 2.90 11.13
CA HIS A 116 5.81 2.64 12.35
C HIS A 116 5.04 3.86 12.88
N ASN A 117 5.31 5.07 12.37
CA ASN A 117 4.67 6.31 12.84
C ASN A 117 3.82 7.00 11.77
N SER A 118 3.87 6.55 10.51
CA SER A 118 3.22 7.17 9.36
C SER A 118 3.60 8.65 9.12
N ASP A 119 4.76 9.09 9.63
CA ASP A 119 5.27 10.46 9.52
C ASP A 119 6.64 10.56 8.82
N GLY A 120 7.19 9.41 8.42
CA GLY A 120 8.48 9.27 7.76
C GLY A 120 9.69 9.26 8.68
N THR A 121 9.50 9.19 10.00
CA THR A 121 10.60 9.25 10.99
C THR A 121 11.14 7.89 11.41
N ASP A 122 10.34 6.82 11.33
CA ASP A 122 10.69 5.47 11.79
C ASP A 122 10.46 4.42 10.71
N ILE A 123 11.25 4.51 9.63
CA ILE A 123 11.14 3.65 8.46
C ILE A 123 12.15 2.50 8.52
N GLU A 124 11.64 1.26 8.56
CA GLU A 124 12.44 0.05 8.52
C GLU A 124 12.22 -0.76 7.24
N GLU A 125 13.28 -1.36 6.70
CA GLU A 125 13.15 -2.34 5.62
C GLU A 125 12.60 -3.66 6.19
N ILE A 126 11.61 -4.25 5.54
CA ILE A 126 11.08 -5.57 5.92
C ILE A 126 11.92 -6.63 5.19
N PRO A 127 12.82 -7.37 5.89
CA PRO A 127 13.72 -8.30 5.24
C PRO A 127 12.94 -9.41 4.53
N GLN A 128 13.37 -9.74 3.31
CA GLN A 128 12.78 -10.82 2.50
C GLN A 128 11.32 -10.60 2.08
N MET A 129 10.73 -9.43 2.35
CA MET A 129 9.41 -9.08 1.82
C MET A 129 9.54 -8.57 0.38
N SER A 130 8.61 -8.95 -0.48
CA SER A 130 8.55 -8.51 -1.87
C SER A 130 7.11 -8.31 -2.32
N PHE A 131 6.90 -7.50 -3.37
CA PHE A 131 5.59 -7.37 -4.01
C PHE A 131 5.04 -8.71 -4.47
N GLU A 132 5.89 -9.61 -4.97
CA GLU A 132 5.43 -10.93 -5.41
C GLU A 132 4.81 -11.74 -4.25
N LYS A 133 5.38 -11.67 -3.04
CA LYS A 133 4.79 -12.30 -1.85
C LYS A 133 3.44 -11.69 -1.50
N ILE A 134 3.35 -10.36 -1.49
CA ILE A 134 2.10 -9.63 -1.22
C ILE A 134 1.05 -10.02 -2.26
N LEU A 135 1.37 -9.91 -3.55
CA LEU A 135 0.49 -10.23 -4.66
C LEU A 135 0.00 -11.68 -4.61
N ASN A 136 0.90 -12.63 -4.40
CA ASN A 136 0.53 -14.05 -4.34
C ASN A 136 -0.46 -14.30 -3.19
N GLN A 137 -0.26 -13.67 -2.04
CA GLN A 137 -1.16 -13.82 -0.90
C GLN A 137 -2.51 -13.12 -1.13
N THR A 138 -2.48 -11.89 -1.65
CA THR A 138 -3.68 -11.15 -2.06
C THR A 138 -4.49 -11.97 -3.07
N MET A 139 -3.86 -12.50 -4.11
CA MET A 139 -4.51 -13.30 -5.16
C MET A 139 -5.10 -14.62 -4.63
N LYS A 140 -4.41 -15.30 -3.70
CA LYS A 140 -4.96 -16.50 -3.03
C LYS A 140 -6.27 -16.19 -2.31
N LEU A 141 -6.32 -15.07 -1.57
CA LEU A 141 -7.53 -14.64 -0.88
C LEU A 141 -8.66 -14.31 -1.87
N CYS A 142 -8.31 -13.76 -3.04
CA CYS A 142 -9.29 -13.45 -4.08
C CYS A 142 -9.97 -14.70 -4.67
N GLN A 143 -9.25 -15.82 -4.76
CA GLN A 143 -9.78 -17.08 -5.28
C GLN A 143 -10.73 -17.79 -4.31
N GLN A 144 -10.82 -17.33 -3.06
CA GLN A 144 -11.67 -17.90 -2.01
C GLN A 144 -13.01 -17.16 -1.85
N LEU A 145 -13.20 -16.05 -2.58
CA LEU A 145 -14.43 -15.24 -2.61
C LEU A 145 -15.35 -15.69 -3.75
#